data_AF-A0A139AJ85-F1
#
_entry.id   AF-A0A139AJ85-F1
#
_cell.length_a   1.000
_cell.length_b   1.000
_cell.length_c   1.000
_cell.angle_alpha   90.00
_cell.angle_beta   90.00
_cell.angle_gamma   90.00
#
_symmetry.space_group_name_H-M   'P 1'
#
loop_
_entity.id
_entity.type
_entity.pdbx_description
1 polymer ?
#
loop_
_entity_poly.entity_id
_entity_poly.type
_entity_poly.pdbx_seq_one_letter_code
_entity_poly.pdbx_strand_id
1 'polypeptide(L)'
;MDSHYGSLRDHSLRSMRSVLAEGGGRRGSQSPVTTVGDYGTTAPRIKPSHTAEDDQEEIVMEDFRDDSTMGRSTTIGRRQLEQSDNNWRFWPAIVRLWRKKPRLWLRIGFWVAITQTLLMMILSGASLALNSRLIVRVTSAYDDTVTEDAKMSMEYSFLVLRLYEIIVFMAMIFQLNLFIRASEESNRTELLAAAAFMIIPFCFGAFHVVQQLQVFRRIARTLPDFKLGANYTVALFLAYALFVATCLFILIWAAIGTGVYGGLRWNLYKRVGADTRTRRRIGRRHILQLFTSIGTFFIFGFTLQFYFLALTGLAATLVPPFFLTLGGLMLLGGIFLFVFVARQMMKESSPALVALFGYGCMAEVLFCLYFANGLWVDVATDQSAAFQGSGIVTSLRVSAVITGSTFLVTGGFAVFITFDEMREKVINVGSRSISSSGSSSSISSLISHHSAG
;
A
#
# COMPACT_ATOMS: atom_id res chain seq x y z
N MET A 1 -28.74 -37.53 29.71
CA MET A 1 -27.93 -36.30 29.69
C MET A 1 -28.36 -35.31 28.60
N ASP A 2 -29.35 -35.63 27.76
CA ASP A 2 -29.83 -34.74 26.68
C ASP A 2 -30.98 -33.79 27.06
N SER A 3 -31.59 -33.92 28.24
CA SER A 3 -32.72 -33.06 28.63
C SER A 3 -32.31 -31.70 29.21
N HIS A 4 -31.04 -31.53 29.61
CA HIS A 4 -30.58 -30.31 30.29
C HIS A 4 -30.09 -29.21 29.34
N TYR A 5 -29.74 -29.56 28.10
CA TYR A 5 -29.29 -28.60 27.07
C TYR A 5 -30.44 -27.90 26.33
N GLY A 6 -31.65 -28.48 26.32
CA GLY A 6 -32.83 -27.85 25.71
C GLY A 6 -33.28 -26.58 26.44
N SER A 7 -33.19 -26.57 27.77
CA SER A 7 -33.70 -25.48 28.63
C SER A 7 -32.91 -24.17 28.49
N LEU A 8 -31.59 -24.25 28.27
CA LEU A 8 -30.73 -23.06 28.10
C LEU A 8 -30.90 -22.39 26.72
N ARG A 9 -31.28 -23.16 25.69
CA ARG A 9 -31.50 -22.63 24.33
C ARG A 9 -32.79 -21.80 24.26
N ASP A 10 -33.84 -22.24 24.96
CA ASP A 10 -35.12 -21.53 25.00
C ASP A 10 -35.06 -20.22 25.80
N HIS A 11 -34.20 -20.14 26.83
CA HIS A 11 -34.04 -18.92 27.61
C HIS A 11 -33.31 -17.81 26.84
N SER A 12 -32.36 -18.17 25.96
CA SER A 12 -31.63 -17.22 25.10
C SER A 12 -32.53 -16.66 23.98
N LEU A 13 -33.38 -17.50 23.38
CA LEU A 13 -34.30 -17.09 22.31
C LEU A 13 -35.44 -16.19 22.80
N ARG A 14 -35.89 -16.35 24.06
CA ARG A 14 -36.88 -15.43 24.66
C ARG A 14 -36.31 -14.05 24.96
N SER A 15 -35.04 -13.96 25.37
CA SER A 15 -34.35 -12.68 25.64
C SER A 15 -34.13 -11.84 24.37
N MET A 16 -33.84 -12.48 23.23
CA MET A 16 -33.71 -11.77 21.95
C MET A 16 -35.04 -11.27 21.38
N ARG A 17 -36.17 -11.95 21.67
CA ARG A 17 -37.50 -11.49 21.22
C ARG A 17 -38.03 -10.29 22.01
N SER A 18 -37.68 -10.13 23.29
CA SER A 18 -38.09 -8.95 24.07
C SER A 18 -37.38 -7.68 23.63
N VAL A 19 -36.13 -7.76 23.16
CA VAL A 19 -35.36 -6.59 22.70
C VAL A 19 -35.84 -6.06 21.34
N LEU A 20 -36.42 -6.92 20.49
CA LEU A 20 -36.96 -6.51 19.19
C LEU A 20 -38.40 -5.97 19.25
N ALA A 21 -39.10 -6.11 20.38
CA ALA A 21 -40.48 -5.65 20.54
C ALA A 21 -40.60 -4.19 21.02
N GLU A 22 -39.52 -3.56 21.49
CA GLU A 22 -39.56 -2.19 22.07
C GLU A 22 -39.18 -1.05 21.10
N GLY A 23 -38.89 -1.32 19.83
CA GLY A 23 -38.43 -0.29 18.87
C GLY A 23 -39.51 0.44 18.06
N GLY A 24 -40.79 0.11 18.22
CA GLY A 24 -41.85 0.56 17.31
C GLY A 24 -42.73 1.67 17.87
N GLY A 25 -42.25 2.92 17.93
CA GLY A 25 -43.13 4.02 18.33
C GLY A 25 -42.54 5.43 18.24
N ARG A 26 -42.71 6.08 17.07
CA ARG A 26 -43.24 7.47 16.95
C ARG A 26 -43.26 7.94 15.49
N ARG A 27 -44.48 8.06 14.96
CA ARG A 27 -44.85 8.83 13.76
C ARG A 27 -45.52 10.15 14.22
N GLY A 28 -45.33 11.19 13.43
CA GLY A 28 -45.95 12.53 13.53
C GLY A 28 -44.85 13.60 13.49
N SER A 29 -44.84 14.64 12.65
CA SER A 29 -45.87 15.39 11.91
C SER A 29 -45.15 16.19 10.79
N GLN A 30 -45.58 16.19 9.52
CA GLN A 30 -46.20 17.32 8.78
C GLN A 30 -45.94 18.72 9.40
N SER A 31 -45.55 19.83 8.75
CA SER A 31 -45.37 20.40 7.38
C SER A 31 -44.65 21.79 7.60
N PRO A 32 -44.48 22.77 6.68
CA PRO A 32 -44.71 22.84 5.23
C PRO A 32 -43.53 23.43 4.41
N VAL A 33 -43.74 23.32 3.10
CA VAL A 33 -43.24 24.09 1.95
C VAL A 33 -42.93 25.57 2.24
N THR A 34 -41.76 26.05 1.77
CA THR A 34 -41.52 27.45 1.38
C THR A 34 -40.49 27.54 0.24
N THR A 35 -40.99 28.03 -0.89
CA THR A 35 -40.41 29.02 -1.83
C THR A 35 -39.03 28.80 -2.46
N VAL A 36 -39.14 28.51 -3.76
CA VAL A 36 -38.32 28.96 -4.90
C VAL A 36 -37.68 30.33 -4.66
N GLY A 37 -36.36 30.40 -4.79
CA GLY A 37 -35.59 31.63 -4.89
C GLY A 37 -34.62 31.54 -6.07
N ASP A 38 -34.94 32.29 -7.13
CA ASP A 38 -34.07 32.62 -8.25
C ASP A 38 -32.72 33.15 -7.76
N TYR A 39 -31.62 32.54 -8.19
CA TYR A 39 -30.31 33.19 -8.14
C TYR A 39 -29.84 33.47 -9.56
N GLY A 40 -30.01 34.74 -9.91
CA GLY A 40 -29.50 35.35 -11.12
C GLY A 40 -27.98 35.28 -11.22
N THR A 41 -27.57 35.08 -12.47
CA THR A 41 -26.24 35.26 -13.02
C THR A 41 -25.73 36.68 -12.82
N THR A 42 -24.67 36.85 -12.02
CA THR A 42 -23.78 38.01 -12.12
C THR A 42 -22.33 37.56 -12.03
N ALA A 43 -21.64 37.64 -13.17
CA ALA A 43 -20.19 37.46 -13.28
C ALA A 43 -19.47 38.60 -12.54
N PRO A 44 -18.46 38.31 -11.69
CA PRO A 44 -17.65 39.35 -11.09
C PRO A 44 -16.66 39.93 -12.12
N ARG A 45 -16.80 41.23 -12.37
CA ARG A 45 -15.88 42.08 -13.14
C ARG A 45 -14.59 42.27 -12.34
N ILE A 46 -13.51 41.62 -12.75
CA ILE A 46 -12.18 41.80 -12.19
C ILE A 46 -11.66 43.19 -12.60
N LYS A 47 -11.44 44.08 -11.63
CA LYS A 47 -10.63 45.29 -11.79
C LYS A 47 -9.15 44.92 -11.59
N PRO A 48 -8.22 45.35 -12.46
CA PRO A 48 -6.80 45.30 -12.15
C PRO A 48 -6.45 46.51 -11.29
N SER A 49 -6.04 46.29 -10.05
CA SER A 49 -5.35 47.31 -9.25
C SER A 49 -3.91 46.89 -9.05
N HIS A 50 -3.04 47.60 -9.78
CA HIS A 50 -1.64 47.79 -9.46
C HIS A 50 -1.48 48.30 -8.03
N THR A 51 -0.66 47.63 -7.25
CA THR A 51 0.30 48.25 -6.32
C THR A 51 1.47 47.27 -6.22
N ALA A 52 2.53 47.60 -6.96
CA ALA A 52 3.84 47.02 -6.80
C ALA A 52 4.46 47.68 -5.57
N GLU A 53 4.71 46.91 -4.52
CA GLU A 53 5.70 47.25 -3.51
C GLU A 53 6.90 46.33 -3.73
N ASP A 54 8.04 46.99 -3.88
CA ASP A 54 9.36 46.44 -4.08
C ASP A 54 9.81 45.59 -2.89
N ASP A 55 10.00 44.29 -3.12
CA ASP A 55 10.97 43.50 -2.37
C ASP A 55 11.96 42.90 -3.37
N GLN A 56 13.04 43.65 -3.60
CA GLN A 56 14.21 43.20 -4.35
C GLN A 56 14.95 42.13 -3.52
N GLU A 57 14.55 40.86 -3.66
CA GLU A 57 15.50 39.77 -3.47
C GLU A 57 16.43 39.74 -4.70
N GLU A 58 17.68 40.10 -4.45
CA GLU A 58 18.83 40.04 -5.37
C GLU A 58 19.02 38.59 -5.87
N ILE A 59 18.27 38.23 -6.91
CA ILE A 59 18.55 37.05 -7.73
C ILE A 59 19.76 37.41 -8.57
N VAL A 60 20.93 36.99 -8.11
CA VAL A 60 22.13 36.86 -8.93
C VAL A 60 21.79 35.90 -10.08
N MET A 61 21.35 36.48 -11.21
CA MET A 61 21.34 35.80 -12.49
C MET A 61 22.80 35.62 -12.90
N GLU A 62 23.34 34.43 -12.66
CA GLU A 62 24.50 33.97 -13.41
C GLU A 62 24.15 34.03 -14.90
N ASP A 63 24.90 34.86 -15.62
CA ASP A 63 24.94 35.02 -17.06
C ASP A 63 24.80 33.66 -17.76
N PHE A 64 23.60 33.37 -18.25
CA PHE A 64 23.35 32.26 -19.14
C PHE A 64 23.87 32.66 -20.52
N ARG A 65 25.18 32.46 -20.69
CA ARG A 65 25.89 32.63 -21.95
C ARG A 65 25.21 31.80 -23.04
N ASP A 66 24.72 32.50 -24.07
CA ASP A 66 24.12 31.93 -25.27
C ASP A 66 25.14 31.04 -26.01
N ASP A 67 25.08 29.74 -25.75
CA ASP A 67 25.74 28.74 -26.59
C ASP A 67 24.75 28.28 -27.66
N SER A 68 24.76 29.00 -28.78
CA SER A 68 23.98 28.74 -30.00
C SER A 68 24.47 27.49 -30.75
N THR A 69 24.45 26.31 -30.11
CA THR A 69 24.68 25.00 -30.74
C THR A 69 23.41 24.16 -30.74
N MET A 70 22.37 24.66 -31.42
CA MET A 70 21.04 24.07 -31.52
C MET A 70 20.95 22.80 -32.42
N GLY A 71 22.04 22.06 -32.58
CA GLY A 71 22.13 20.87 -33.45
C GLY A 71 22.39 19.53 -32.74
N ARG A 72 22.62 19.50 -31.42
CA ARG A 72 23.09 18.30 -30.69
C ARG A 72 22.29 17.91 -29.44
N SER A 73 21.08 18.44 -29.27
CA SER A 73 20.30 18.29 -28.02
C SER A 73 19.66 16.91 -27.81
N THR A 74 19.45 16.10 -28.85
CA THR A 74 18.73 14.82 -28.72
C THR A 74 19.59 13.65 -28.23
N THR A 75 20.92 13.72 -28.32
CA THR A 75 21.83 12.64 -27.89
C THR A 75 22.21 12.70 -26.41
N ILE A 76 22.16 13.87 -25.77
CA ILE A 76 22.52 14.03 -24.35
C ILE A 76 21.44 13.45 -23.43
N GLY A 77 20.16 13.53 -23.81
CA GLY A 77 19.05 12.93 -23.07
C GLY A 77 19.11 11.41 -22.98
N ARG A 78 19.73 10.74 -23.96
CA ARG A 78 19.83 9.27 -24.00
C ARG A 78 20.91 8.73 -23.06
N ARG A 79 22.04 9.44 -22.90
CA ARG A 79 23.14 9.03 -22.02
C ARG A 79 22.84 9.20 -20.52
N GLN A 80 21.96 10.12 -20.13
CA GLN A 80 21.58 10.26 -18.71
C GLN A 80 20.65 9.16 -18.19
N LEU A 81 19.90 8.49 -19.08
CA LEU A 81 19.09 7.33 -18.69
C LEU A 81 19.96 6.08 -18.49
N GLU A 82 21.00 5.89 -19.32
CA GLU A 82 21.95 4.76 -19.21
C GLU A 82 22.87 4.84 -17.97
N GLN A 83 23.22 6.04 -17.48
CA GLN A 83 24.11 6.17 -16.33
C GLN A 83 23.42 5.94 -14.97
N SER A 84 22.11 5.66 -14.97
CA SER A 84 21.37 5.23 -13.78
C SER A 84 21.48 3.73 -13.50
N ASP A 85 22.09 2.94 -14.40
CA ASP A 85 21.87 1.48 -14.46
C ASP A 85 22.73 0.62 -13.52
N ASN A 86 23.81 1.12 -12.91
CA ASN A 86 24.77 0.25 -12.19
C ASN A 86 24.87 0.41 -10.66
N ASN A 87 23.91 1.06 -10.01
CA ASN A 87 24.07 1.50 -8.61
C ASN A 87 22.98 0.98 -7.66
N TRP A 88 22.81 -0.34 -7.61
CA TRP A 88 21.79 -1.07 -6.83
C TRP A 88 22.14 -1.31 -5.36
N ARG A 89 23.32 -0.89 -4.90
CA ARG A 89 23.63 -0.92 -3.47
C ARG A 89 22.81 0.19 -2.80
N PHE A 90 22.01 -0.17 -1.80
CA PHE A 90 21.25 0.77 -0.94
C PHE A 90 22.11 1.96 -0.46
N TRP A 91 23.40 1.68 -0.20
CA TRP A 91 24.41 2.64 0.24
C TRP A 91 24.69 3.80 -0.73
N PRO A 92 25.06 3.59 -2.01
CA PRO A 92 25.27 4.68 -2.96
C PRO A 92 24.03 5.54 -3.25
N ALA A 93 22.81 5.04 -3.00
CA ALA A 93 21.61 5.84 -3.16
C ALA A 93 21.48 6.88 -2.01
N ILE A 94 21.70 6.44 -0.76
CA ILE A 94 21.87 7.33 0.40
C ILE A 94 23.01 8.32 0.13
N VAL A 95 24.19 7.86 -0.27
CA VAL A 95 25.35 8.74 -0.53
C VAL A 95 25.07 9.78 -1.63
N ARG A 96 24.31 9.42 -2.68
CA ARG A 96 23.90 10.35 -3.75
C ARG A 96 22.91 11.40 -3.24
N LEU A 97 21.97 11.01 -2.38
CA LEU A 97 21.06 11.92 -1.68
C LEU A 97 21.82 12.96 -0.85
N TRP A 98 22.98 12.58 -0.30
CA TRP A 98 23.82 13.46 0.50
C TRP A 98 24.71 14.43 -0.30
N ARG A 99 25.18 14.06 -1.51
CA ARG A 99 26.10 14.91 -2.30
C ARG A 99 25.46 16.14 -2.96
N LYS A 100 24.19 16.07 -3.38
CA LYS A 100 23.55 17.19 -4.10
C LYS A 100 22.73 18.02 -3.12
N LYS A 101 23.27 19.09 -2.49
CA LYS A 101 22.59 20.00 -1.51
C LYS A 101 21.06 19.76 -1.47
N PRO A 102 20.59 18.69 -0.81
CA PRO A 102 19.20 18.33 -0.93
C PRO A 102 18.44 19.40 -0.17
N ARG A 103 17.31 19.79 -0.76
CA ARG A 103 16.45 20.80 -0.17
C ARG A 103 16.15 20.41 1.25
N LEU A 104 16.22 21.38 2.16
CA LEU A 104 16.08 21.23 3.60
C LEU A 104 14.92 20.29 3.97
N TRP A 105 13.77 20.45 3.32
CA TRP A 105 12.57 19.63 3.51
C TRP A 105 12.77 18.12 3.27
N LEU A 106 13.51 17.73 2.24
CA LEU A 106 13.73 16.30 1.95
C LEU A 106 14.65 15.65 2.99
N ARG A 107 15.64 16.41 3.50
CA ARG A 107 16.51 15.95 4.60
C ARG A 107 15.70 15.76 5.88
N ILE A 108 14.86 16.74 6.22
CA ILE A 108 14.00 16.67 7.40
C ILE A 108 13.05 15.46 7.29
N GLY A 109 12.35 15.32 6.15
CA GLY A 109 11.45 14.19 5.92
C GLY A 109 12.15 12.83 6.02
N PHE A 110 13.37 12.71 5.49
CA PHE A 110 14.16 11.49 5.58
C PHE A 110 14.52 11.12 7.02
N TRP A 111 14.99 12.07 7.82
CA TRP A 111 15.30 11.83 9.22
C TRP A 111 14.05 11.48 10.02
N VAL A 112 12.93 12.18 9.79
CA VAL A 112 11.65 11.85 10.42
C VAL A 112 11.19 10.44 10.05
N ALA A 113 11.31 10.02 8.78
CA ALA A 113 10.96 8.67 8.35
C ALA A 113 11.81 7.60 9.04
N ILE A 114 13.13 7.82 9.17
CA ILE A 114 14.03 6.90 9.88
C ILE A 114 13.68 6.84 11.36
N THR A 115 13.53 7.99 12.02
CA THR A 115 13.19 8.06 13.45
C THR A 115 11.85 7.39 13.72
N GLN A 116 10.84 7.62 12.88
CA GLN A 116 9.55 6.92 12.95
C GLN A 116 9.74 5.41 12.88
N THR A 117 10.44 4.93 11.85
CA THR A 117 10.61 3.50 11.61
C THR A 117 11.34 2.85 12.77
N LEU A 118 12.44 3.43 13.24
CA LEU A 118 13.22 2.90 14.36
C LEU A 118 12.43 2.89 15.67
N LEU A 119 11.74 4.00 16.01
CA LEU A 119 10.95 4.07 17.23
C LEU A 119 9.82 3.03 17.21
N MET A 120 9.11 2.90 16.08
CA MET A 120 8.04 1.93 15.91
C MET A 120 8.54 0.49 15.98
N MET A 121 9.70 0.20 15.38
CA MET A 121 10.34 -1.11 15.48
C MET A 121 10.72 -1.45 16.92
N ILE A 122 11.27 -0.49 17.67
CA ILE A 122 11.64 -0.69 19.08
C ILE A 122 10.39 -0.95 19.94
N LEU A 123 9.35 -0.12 19.80
CA LEU A 123 8.11 -0.27 20.56
C LEU A 123 7.39 -1.58 20.22
N SER A 124 7.26 -1.90 18.92
CA SER A 124 6.63 -3.14 18.47
C SER A 124 7.44 -4.37 18.87
N GLY A 125 8.77 -4.32 18.78
CA GLY A 125 9.65 -5.42 19.20
C GLY A 125 9.62 -5.66 20.71
N ALA A 126 9.60 -4.59 21.51
CA ALA A 126 9.40 -4.69 22.95
C ALA A 126 8.02 -5.25 23.31
N SER A 127 6.96 -4.88 22.58
CA SER A 127 5.60 -5.41 22.75
C SER A 127 5.57 -6.91 22.48
N LEU A 128 6.14 -7.32 21.34
CA LEU A 128 6.23 -8.72 20.95
C LEU A 128 7.02 -9.55 21.96
N ALA A 129 8.16 -9.05 22.44
CA ALA A 129 8.98 -9.73 23.44
C ALA A 129 8.25 -9.89 24.78
N LEU A 130 7.54 -8.85 25.23
CA LEU A 130 6.78 -8.88 26.48
C LEU A 130 5.55 -9.78 26.38
N ASN A 131 4.78 -9.68 25.30
CA ASN A 131 3.65 -10.56 25.01
C ASN A 131 4.11 -12.03 24.94
N SER A 132 5.28 -12.29 24.35
CA SER A 132 5.85 -13.63 24.31
C SER A 132 6.16 -14.21 25.70
N ARG A 133 6.67 -13.38 26.61
CA ARG A 133 6.89 -13.79 28.01
C ARG A 133 5.59 -13.97 28.80
N LEU A 134 4.60 -13.12 28.55
CA LEU A 134 3.28 -13.23 29.18
C LEU A 134 2.60 -14.54 28.81
N ILE A 135 2.66 -14.94 27.53
CA ILE A 135 2.10 -16.20 27.05
C ILE A 135 2.64 -17.39 27.84
N VAL A 136 3.97 -17.51 27.94
CA VAL A 136 4.59 -18.63 28.66
C VAL A 136 4.11 -18.70 30.11
N ARG A 137 4.01 -17.56 30.80
CA ARG A 137 3.55 -17.51 32.20
C ARG A 137 2.08 -17.85 32.37
N VAL A 138 1.24 -17.40 31.44
CA VAL A 138 -0.18 -17.67 31.51
C VAL A 138 -0.44 -19.13 31.16
N THR A 139 0.18 -19.66 30.10
CA THR A 139 0.09 -21.08 29.74
C THR A 139 0.56 -21.99 30.89
N SER A 140 1.66 -21.64 31.58
CA SER A 140 2.11 -22.44 32.74
C SER A 140 1.16 -22.40 33.94
N ALA A 141 0.36 -21.35 34.09
CA ALA A 141 -0.64 -21.26 35.17
C ALA A 141 -1.94 -22.02 34.84
N TYR A 142 -2.15 -22.34 33.57
CA TYR A 142 -3.35 -23.02 33.08
C TYR A 142 -3.30 -24.54 33.24
N ASP A 143 -2.10 -25.13 33.20
CA ASP A 143 -1.89 -26.59 33.17
C ASP A 143 -2.49 -27.31 34.39
N ASP A 144 -2.71 -26.60 35.50
CA ASP A 144 -3.14 -27.21 36.75
C ASP A 144 -4.66 -27.14 37.00
N THR A 145 -5.43 -26.32 36.27
CA THR A 145 -6.80 -25.95 36.73
C THR A 145 -7.89 -25.76 35.69
N VAL A 146 -7.58 -25.67 34.39
CA VAL A 146 -8.56 -25.19 33.40
C VAL A 146 -8.78 -26.18 32.24
N THR A 147 -10.00 -26.19 31.69
CA THR A 147 -10.40 -26.95 30.50
C THR A 147 -9.50 -26.65 29.29
N GLU A 148 -9.11 -27.69 28.54
CA GLU A 148 -8.30 -27.61 27.31
C GLU A 148 -8.84 -26.59 26.28
N ASP A 149 -10.16 -26.46 26.14
CA ASP A 149 -10.78 -25.50 25.21
C ASP A 149 -10.42 -24.04 25.51
N ALA A 150 -10.32 -23.69 26.80
CA ALA A 150 -9.98 -22.33 27.21
C ALA A 150 -8.49 -22.03 27.03
N LYS A 151 -7.63 -23.05 27.21
CA LYS A 151 -6.20 -22.98 26.92
C LYS A 151 -5.97 -22.74 25.43
N MET A 152 -6.59 -23.55 24.57
CA MET A 152 -6.49 -23.42 23.12
C MET A 152 -7.00 -22.06 22.62
N SER A 153 -8.16 -21.60 23.11
CA SER A 153 -8.71 -20.28 22.73
C SER A 153 -7.80 -19.11 23.12
N MET A 154 -7.06 -19.25 24.23
CA MET A 154 -6.12 -18.23 24.69
C MET A 154 -4.84 -18.21 23.85
N GLU A 155 -4.21 -19.38 23.64
CA GLU A 155 -3.01 -19.51 22.80
C GLU A 155 -3.27 -18.94 21.41
N TYR A 156 -4.45 -19.21 20.86
CA TYR A 156 -4.89 -18.67 19.60
C TYR A 156 -4.97 -17.13 19.60
N SER A 157 -5.58 -16.54 20.62
CA SER A 157 -5.72 -15.07 20.75
C SER A 157 -4.35 -14.39 20.75
N PHE A 158 -3.37 -15.02 21.40
CA PHE A 158 -2.01 -14.55 21.45
C PHE A 158 -1.24 -14.74 20.13
N LEU A 159 -1.48 -15.84 19.42
CA LEU A 159 -0.89 -16.09 18.10
C LEU A 159 -1.38 -15.04 17.09
N VAL A 160 -2.67 -14.72 17.10
CA VAL A 160 -3.27 -13.65 16.32
C VAL A 160 -2.58 -12.32 16.60
N LEU A 161 -2.39 -11.98 17.88
CA LEU A 161 -1.73 -10.75 18.30
C LEU A 161 -0.28 -10.65 17.78
N ARG A 162 0.50 -11.75 17.87
CA ARG A 162 1.87 -11.81 17.35
C ARG A 162 1.92 -11.62 15.84
N LEU A 163 1.03 -12.28 15.11
CA LEU A 163 0.94 -12.17 13.65
C LEU A 163 0.70 -10.71 13.24
N TYR A 164 -0.23 -10.07 13.94
CA TYR A 164 -0.58 -8.67 13.78
C TYR A 164 0.61 -7.73 14.03
N GLU A 165 1.38 -7.93 15.09
CA GLU A 165 2.61 -7.15 15.37
C GLU A 165 3.67 -7.32 14.26
N ILE A 166 3.86 -8.54 13.73
CA ILE A 166 4.79 -8.80 12.62
C ILE A 166 4.38 -8.07 11.34
N ILE A 167 3.07 -8.06 11.02
CA ILE A 167 2.56 -7.35 9.84
C ILE A 167 2.83 -5.85 9.93
N VAL A 168 2.64 -5.26 11.11
CA VAL A 168 2.91 -3.83 11.33
C VAL A 168 4.38 -3.51 11.22
N PHE A 169 5.23 -4.36 11.77
CA PHE A 169 6.67 -4.23 11.62
C PHE A 169 7.07 -4.18 10.13
N MET A 170 6.52 -5.08 9.32
CA MET A 170 6.74 -5.09 7.87
C MET A 170 6.16 -3.84 7.19
N ALA A 171 4.99 -3.37 7.61
CA ALA A 171 4.37 -2.16 7.09
C ALA A 171 5.25 -0.91 7.34
N MET A 172 5.92 -0.81 8.50
CA MET A 172 6.83 0.30 8.80
C MET A 172 8.06 0.29 7.90
N ILE A 173 8.68 -0.88 7.70
CA ILE A 173 9.81 -1.02 6.78
C ILE A 173 9.39 -0.66 5.35
N PHE A 174 8.21 -1.12 4.93
CA PHE A 174 7.67 -0.82 3.61
C PHE A 174 7.38 0.68 3.43
N GLN A 175 6.83 1.35 4.44
CA GLN A 175 6.57 2.79 4.41
C GLN A 175 7.88 3.59 4.27
N LEU A 176 8.94 3.20 4.98
CA LEU A 176 10.27 3.79 4.80
C LEU A 176 10.81 3.57 3.38
N ASN A 177 10.65 2.36 2.84
CA ASN A 177 11.08 2.04 1.47
C ASN A 177 10.33 2.89 0.43
N LEU A 178 9.01 3.05 0.57
CA LEU A 178 8.23 3.95 -0.29
C LEU A 178 8.74 5.39 -0.21
N PHE A 179 9.07 5.88 0.98
CA PHE A 179 9.62 7.23 1.15
C PHE A 179 10.99 7.40 0.47
N ILE A 180 11.89 6.42 0.63
CA ILE A 180 13.22 6.44 0.01
C ILE A 180 13.08 6.49 -1.51
N ARG A 181 12.26 5.62 -2.10
CA ARG A 181 12.03 5.57 -3.54
C ARG A 181 11.36 6.84 -4.08
N ALA A 182 10.36 7.35 -3.36
CA ALA A 182 9.73 8.63 -3.67
C ALA A 182 10.76 9.77 -3.72
N SER A 183 11.73 9.76 -2.81
CA SER A 183 12.79 10.76 -2.71
C SER A 183 13.81 10.67 -3.85
N GLU A 184 14.24 9.47 -4.21
CA GLU A 184 15.24 9.23 -5.26
C GLU A 184 14.72 9.62 -6.65
N GLU A 185 13.50 9.21 -6.95
CA GLU A 185 12.87 9.38 -8.26
C GLU A 185 12.03 10.66 -8.36
N SER A 186 11.87 11.39 -7.24
CA SER A 186 10.93 12.50 -7.15
C SER A 186 9.49 12.06 -7.47
N ASN A 187 9.14 10.85 -7.05
CA ASN A 187 7.86 10.22 -7.31
C ASN A 187 6.83 10.64 -6.25
N ARG A 188 5.97 11.58 -6.62
CA ARG A 188 4.91 12.12 -5.75
C ARG A 188 3.82 11.12 -5.41
N THR A 189 3.52 10.16 -6.29
CA THR A 189 2.46 9.18 -6.03
C THR A 189 2.89 8.18 -4.96
N GLU A 190 4.18 7.79 -4.95
CA GLU A 190 4.76 6.97 -3.87
C GLU A 190 4.79 7.72 -2.53
N LEU A 191 5.07 9.03 -2.51
CA LEU A 191 4.98 9.82 -1.27
C LEU A 191 3.54 9.84 -0.72
N LEU A 192 2.54 10.06 -1.59
CA LEU A 192 1.14 10.04 -1.19
C LEU A 192 0.72 8.66 -0.66
N ALA A 193 1.19 7.60 -1.31
CA ALA A 193 0.98 6.24 -0.81
C ALA A 193 1.65 6.02 0.54
N ALA A 194 2.90 6.47 0.74
CA ALA A 194 3.57 6.38 2.04
C ALA A 194 2.77 7.08 3.15
N ALA A 195 2.15 8.23 2.84
CA ALA A 195 1.25 8.92 3.76
C ALA A 195 -0.04 8.12 4.03
N ALA A 196 -0.67 7.56 3.00
CA ALA A 196 -1.84 6.70 3.18
C ALA A 196 -1.53 5.43 3.99
N PHE A 197 -0.32 4.87 3.82
CA PHE A 197 0.15 3.72 4.58
C PHE A 197 0.35 4.01 6.07
N MET A 198 0.42 5.28 6.50
CA MET A 198 0.43 5.63 7.93
C MET A 198 -0.92 5.39 8.62
N ILE A 199 -2.02 5.34 7.87
CA ILE A 199 -3.36 5.06 8.41
C ILE A 199 -3.42 3.62 8.93
N ILE A 200 -2.73 2.69 8.26
CA ILE A 200 -2.71 1.27 8.63
C ILE A 200 -2.17 1.05 10.06
N PRO A 201 -0.96 1.48 10.43
CA PRO A 201 -0.45 1.31 11.78
C PRO A 201 -1.19 2.14 12.82
N PHE A 202 -1.86 3.24 12.43
CA PHE A 202 -2.75 3.97 13.32
C PHE A 202 -3.99 3.15 13.70
N CYS A 203 -4.71 2.64 12.69
CA CYS A 203 -5.86 1.76 12.91
C CYS A 203 -5.43 0.52 13.71
N PHE A 204 -4.27 -0.04 13.37
CA PHE A 204 -3.69 -1.14 14.12
C PHE A 204 -3.44 -0.78 15.59
N GLY A 205 -2.79 0.35 15.87
CA GLY A 205 -2.48 0.75 17.24
C GLY A 205 -3.75 0.84 18.09
N ALA A 206 -4.83 1.38 17.52
CA ALA A 206 -6.14 1.40 18.18
C ALA A 206 -6.69 -0.02 18.44
N PHE A 207 -6.67 -0.89 17.42
CA PHE A 207 -7.14 -2.26 17.58
C PHE A 207 -6.28 -3.08 18.56
N HIS A 208 -4.96 -2.87 18.56
CA HIS A 208 -4.01 -3.55 19.44
C HIS A 208 -4.31 -3.23 20.90
N VAL A 209 -4.56 -1.97 21.25
CA VAL A 209 -4.99 -1.58 22.60
C VAL A 209 -6.29 -2.29 23.01
N VAL A 210 -7.29 -2.31 22.13
CA VAL A 210 -8.57 -2.96 22.40
C VAL A 210 -8.40 -4.47 22.59
N GLN A 211 -7.64 -5.14 21.71
CA GLN A 211 -7.36 -6.58 21.80
C GLN A 211 -6.60 -6.91 23.09
N GLN A 212 -5.57 -6.12 23.42
CA GLN A 212 -4.79 -6.30 24.63
C GLN A 212 -5.67 -6.22 25.89
N LEU A 213 -6.57 -5.23 25.96
CA LEU A 213 -7.55 -5.11 27.04
C LEU A 213 -8.51 -6.30 27.10
N GLN A 214 -8.96 -6.81 25.96
CA GLN A 214 -9.84 -7.97 25.90
C GLN A 214 -9.16 -9.25 26.39
N VAL A 215 -7.92 -9.50 25.96
CA VAL A 215 -7.11 -10.66 26.41
C VAL A 215 -6.93 -10.60 27.92
N PHE A 216 -6.58 -9.43 28.47
CA PHE A 216 -6.40 -9.28 29.92
C PHE A 216 -7.69 -9.44 30.72
N ARG A 217 -8.81 -8.88 30.25
CA ARG A 217 -10.12 -9.11 30.87
C ARG A 217 -10.51 -10.58 30.86
N ARG A 218 -10.12 -11.32 29.82
CA ARG A 218 -10.37 -12.75 29.71
C ARG A 218 -9.54 -13.52 30.74
N ILE A 219 -8.24 -13.26 30.81
CA ILE A 219 -7.33 -13.86 31.81
C ILE A 219 -7.85 -13.61 33.23
N ALA A 220 -8.26 -12.38 33.56
CA ALA A 220 -8.76 -12.05 34.89
C ALA A 220 -10.07 -12.80 35.26
N ARG A 221 -10.89 -13.18 34.27
CA ARG A 221 -12.11 -13.95 34.50
C ARG A 221 -11.85 -15.45 34.61
N THR A 222 -10.87 -15.97 33.88
CA THR A 222 -10.57 -17.40 33.84
C THR A 222 -9.62 -17.82 34.96
N LEU A 223 -8.73 -16.92 35.39
CA LEU A 223 -7.77 -17.14 36.47
C LEU A 223 -7.87 -15.99 37.50
N PRO A 224 -8.90 -15.98 38.36
CA PRO A 224 -9.11 -14.88 39.32
C PRO A 224 -7.95 -14.74 40.32
N ASP A 225 -7.31 -15.85 40.68
CA ASP A 225 -6.19 -15.86 41.64
C ASP A 225 -4.83 -15.54 41.01
N PHE A 226 -4.75 -15.49 39.67
CA PHE A 226 -3.50 -15.22 38.98
C PHE A 226 -3.16 -13.73 39.01
N LYS A 227 -2.13 -13.38 39.79
CA LYS A 227 -1.60 -12.01 39.83
C LYS A 227 -0.77 -11.75 38.57
N LEU A 228 -1.33 -11.05 37.58
CA LEU A 228 -0.63 -10.68 36.34
C LEU A 228 0.67 -9.86 36.60
N GLY A 229 0.78 -9.22 37.75
CA GLY A 229 1.97 -8.48 38.18
C GLY A 229 2.25 -7.23 37.35
N ALA A 230 3.44 -6.64 37.52
CA ALA A 230 3.84 -5.41 36.83
C ALA A 230 3.90 -5.54 35.29
N ASN A 231 4.11 -6.75 34.77
CA ASN A 231 4.22 -7.00 33.33
C ASN A 231 2.96 -6.62 32.55
N TYR A 232 1.77 -6.75 33.16
CA TYR A 232 0.50 -6.32 32.58
C TYR A 232 0.49 -4.82 32.30
N THR A 233 0.85 -4.02 33.31
CA THR A 233 0.84 -2.56 33.22
C THR A 233 1.83 -2.10 32.16
N VAL A 234 3.01 -2.74 32.10
CA VAL A 234 4.01 -2.43 31.07
C VAL A 234 3.51 -2.78 29.67
N ALA A 235 2.85 -3.92 29.48
CA ALA A 235 2.33 -4.32 28.17
C ALA A 235 1.23 -3.39 27.68
N LEU A 236 0.31 -3.00 28.57
CA LEU A 236 -0.73 -2.04 28.25
C LEU A 236 -0.16 -0.65 27.97
N PHE A 237 0.80 -0.19 28.78
CA PHE A 237 1.51 1.07 28.55
C PHE A 237 2.19 1.09 27.19
N LEU A 238 2.82 -0.02 26.80
CA LEU A 238 3.52 -0.11 25.52
C LEU A 238 2.56 -0.10 24.32
N ALA A 239 1.38 -0.73 24.45
CA ALA A 239 0.31 -0.63 23.45
C ALA A 239 -0.18 0.82 23.29
N TYR A 240 -0.41 1.54 24.40
CA TYR A 240 -0.74 2.96 24.36
C TYR A 240 0.39 3.82 23.78
N ALA A 241 1.64 3.55 24.15
CA ALA A 241 2.79 4.27 23.63
C ALA A 241 2.93 4.10 22.12
N LEU A 242 2.70 2.89 21.59
CA LEU A 242 2.67 2.62 20.15
C LEU A 242 1.56 3.45 19.47
N PHE A 243 0.34 3.42 20.00
CA PHE A 243 -0.78 4.18 19.46
C PHE A 243 -0.52 5.69 19.47
N VAL A 244 -0.09 6.24 20.61
CA VAL A 244 0.23 7.68 20.74
C VAL A 244 1.37 8.07 19.81
N ALA A 245 2.43 7.26 19.70
CA ALA A 245 3.53 7.54 18.78
C ALA A 245 3.04 7.58 17.33
N THR A 246 2.11 6.69 16.92
CA THR A 246 1.59 6.72 15.53
C THR A 246 0.78 7.99 15.27
N CYS A 247 -0.03 8.43 16.24
CA CYS A 247 -0.75 9.70 16.17
C CYS A 247 0.20 10.88 16.02
N LEU A 248 1.25 10.94 16.84
CA LEU A 248 2.25 12.00 16.79
C LEU A 248 2.95 12.05 15.43
N PHE A 249 3.39 10.92 14.88
CA PHE A 249 4.02 10.91 13.56
C PHE A 249 3.07 11.31 12.44
N ILE A 250 1.78 10.94 12.50
CA ILE A 250 0.79 11.42 11.54
C ILE A 250 0.70 12.95 11.56
N LEU A 251 0.66 13.56 12.74
CA LEU A 251 0.65 15.02 12.88
C LEU A 251 1.93 15.67 12.36
N ILE A 252 3.09 15.08 12.67
CA ILE A 252 4.39 15.55 12.16
C ILE A 252 4.40 15.49 10.62
N TRP A 253 3.94 14.38 10.04
CA TRP A 253 3.84 14.23 8.57
C TRP A 253 2.82 15.16 7.94
N ALA A 254 1.72 15.47 8.61
CA ALA A 254 0.77 16.47 8.14
C ALA A 254 1.45 17.85 8.04
N ALA A 255 2.30 18.21 9.00
CA ALA A 255 3.04 19.47 9.01
C ALA A 255 4.18 19.51 7.97
N ILE A 256 5.06 18.51 7.94
CA ILE A 256 6.25 18.52 7.05
C ILE A 256 5.94 18.01 5.63
N GLY A 257 4.88 17.23 5.47
CA GLY A 257 4.56 16.51 4.23
C GLY A 257 4.27 17.44 3.06
N THR A 258 3.67 18.61 3.33
CA THR A 258 3.42 19.65 2.32
C THR A 258 4.74 20.22 1.76
N GLY A 259 5.72 20.49 2.63
CA GLY A 259 7.06 20.94 2.26
C GLY A 259 7.83 19.89 1.44
N VAL A 260 7.78 18.62 1.86
CA VAL A 260 8.38 17.50 1.12
C VAL A 260 7.73 17.35 -0.25
N TYR A 261 6.40 17.39 -0.32
CA TYR A 261 5.63 17.27 -1.56
C TYR A 261 5.97 18.39 -2.55
N GLY A 262 6.01 19.64 -2.07
CA GLY A 262 6.43 20.81 -2.87
C GLY A 262 7.87 20.67 -3.39
N GLY A 263 8.77 20.17 -2.53
CA GLY A 263 10.15 19.87 -2.89
C GLY A 263 10.28 18.88 -4.04
N LEU A 264 9.55 17.76 -3.99
CA LEU A 264 9.57 16.73 -5.04
C LEU A 264 8.91 17.22 -6.33
N ARG A 265 7.80 17.97 -6.25
CA ARG A 265 7.12 18.55 -7.42
C ARG A 265 8.08 19.40 -8.24
N TRP A 266 8.84 20.26 -7.59
CA TRP A 266 9.78 21.13 -8.26
C TRP A 266 10.99 20.38 -8.82
N ASN A 267 11.49 19.36 -8.12
CA ASN A 267 12.57 18.52 -8.63
C ASN A 267 12.15 17.79 -9.92
N LEU A 268 10.92 17.28 -9.96
CA LEU A 268 10.35 16.66 -11.17
C LEU A 268 10.21 17.70 -12.30
N TYR A 269 9.73 18.91 -12.00
CA TYR A 269 9.62 20.00 -12.97
C TYR A 269 10.98 20.35 -13.59
N LYS A 270 12.02 20.48 -12.77
CA LYS A 270 13.39 20.76 -13.22
C LYS A 270 13.98 19.65 -14.09
N ARG A 271 13.69 18.37 -13.78
CA ARG A 271 14.24 17.23 -14.54
C ARG A 271 13.56 17.03 -15.89
N VAL A 272 12.22 17.18 -15.94
CA VAL A 272 11.43 16.84 -17.13
C VAL A 272 11.25 18.04 -18.07
N GLY A 273 11.35 19.26 -17.55
CA GLY A 273 11.03 20.46 -18.32
C GLY A 273 9.53 20.62 -18.55
N ALA A 274 9.14 21.57 -19.41
CA ALA A 274 7.75 21.99 -19.63
C ALA A 274 6.89 21.04 -20.51
N ASP A 275 7.50 20.04 -21.15
CA ASP A 275 6.78 19.16 -22.07
C ASP A 275 5.71 18.31 -21.35
N THR A 276 4.45 18.58 -21.70
CA THR A 276 3.27 17.90 -21.15
C THR A 276 3.20 16.42 -21.54
N ARG A 277 3.69 16.03 -22.73
CA ARG A 277 3.61 14.65 -23.21
C ARG A 277 4.54 13.76 -22.41
N THR A 278 5.79 14.19 -22.24
CA THR A 278 6.78 13.47 -21.41
C THR A 278 6.33 13.37 -19.95
N ARG A 279 5.77 14.45 -19.38
CA ARG A 279 5.21 14.42 -18.02
C ARG A 279 4.10 13.39 -17.86
N ARG A 280 3.17 13.30 -18.81
CA ARG A 280 2.08 12.31 -18.76
C ARG A 280 2.63 10.88 -18.84
N ARG A 281 3.66 10.64 -19.66
CA ARG A 281 4.31 9.32 -19.74
C ARG A 281 5.01 8.94 -18.44
N ILE A 282 5.76 9.86 -17.84
CA ILE A 282 6.43 9.63 -16.55
C ILE A 282 5.41 9.41 -15.44
N GLY A 283 4.32 10.18 -15.39
CA GLY A 283 3.25 10.00 -14.42
C GLY A 283 2.64 8.59 -14.47
N ARG A 284 2.38 8.05 -15.67
CA ARG A 284 1.88 6.68 -15.83
C ARG A 284 2.87 5.64 -15.31
N ARG A 285 4.17 5.80 -15.59
CA ARG A 285 5.23 4.92 -15.06
C ARG A 285 5.30 4.98 -13.53
N HIS A 286 5.21 6.16 -12.93
CA HIS A 286 5.19 6.34 -11.48
C HIS A 286 4.00 5.65 -10.81
N ILE A 287 2.82 5.66 -11.45
CA ILE A 287 1.64 4.96 -10.96
C ILE A 287 1.83 3.44 -11.06
N LEU A 288 2.34 2.93 -12.19
CA LEU A 288 2.63 1.51 -12.35
C LEU A 288 3.64 1.03 -11.31
N GLN A 289 4.69 1.81 -11.10
CA GLN A 289 5.70 1.56 -10.09
C GLN A 289 5.11 1.49 -8.68
N LEU A 290 4.18 2.40 -8.37
CA LEU A 290 3.48 2.39 -7.11
C LEU A 290 2.67 1.09 -6.93
N PHE A 291 1.87 0.71 -7.93
CA PHE A 291 1.08 -0.53 -7.87
C PHE A 291 1.97 -1.77 -7.71
N THR A 292 3.08 -1.85 -8.44
CA THR A 292 4.06 -2.93 -8.26
C THR A 292 4.63 -2.94 -6.84
N SER A 293 4.90 -1.78 -6.25
CA SER A 293 5.43 -1.70 -4.88
C SER A 293 4.40 -2.16 -3.85
N ILE A 294 3.15 -1.72 -4.00
CA ILE A 294 2.03 -2.13 -3.14
C ILE A 294 1.77 -3.64 -3.30
N GLY A 295 1.75 -4.16 -4.52
CA GLY A 295 1.59 -5.60 -4.76
C GLY A 295 2.73 -6.42 -4.16
N THR A 296 3.97 -5.91 -4.23
CA THR A 296 5.12 -6.51 -3.55
C THR A 296 4.89 -6.58 -2.04
N PHE A 297 4.36 -5.52 -1.41
CA PHE A 297 4.05 -5.54 0.02
C PHE A 297 2.99 -6.60 0.36
N PHE A 298 1.89 -6.66 -0.39
CA PHE A 298 0.83 -7.62 -0.12
C PHE A 298 1.26 -9.07 -0.35
N ILE A 299 1.99 -9.38 -1.42
CA ILE A 299 2.50 -10.75 -1.64
C ILE A 299 3.48 -11.16 -0.54
N PHE A 300 4.40 -10.29 -0.13
CA PHE A 300 5.30 -10.58 0.99
C PHE A 300 4.55 -10.75 2.32
N GLY A 301 3.58 -9.87 2.60
CA GLY A 301 2.76 -9.95 3.80
C GLY A 301 1.94 -11.24 3.85
N PHE A 302 1.27 -11.60 2.75
CA PHE A 302 0.50 -12.83 2.64
C PHE A 302 1.39 -14.07 2.74
N THR A 303 2.55 -14.06 2.09
CA THR A 303 3.54 -15.16 2.15
C THR A 303 4.05 -15.36 3.57
N LEU A 304 4.40 -14.28 4.26
CA LEU A 304 4.85 -14.34 5.65
C LEU A 304 3.75 -14.87 6.58
N GLN A 305 2.51 -14.42 6.41
CA GLN A 305 1.37 -14.93 7.19
C GLN A 305 1.16 -16.43 6.95
N PHE A 306 1.22 -16.86 5.70
CA PHE A 306 1.08 -18.26 5.30
C PHE A 306 2.17 -19.13 5.93
N TYR A 307 3.44 -18.75 5.81
CA TYR A 307 4.55 -19.50 6.41
C TYR A 307 4.53 -19.46 7.93
N PHE A 308 4.17 -18.34 8.54
CA PHE A 308 4.02 -18.27 9.99
C PHE A 308 2.97 -19.28 10.47
N LEU A 309 1.82 -19.35 9.81
CA LEU A 309 0.80 -20.33 10.15
C LEU A 309 1.30 -21.77 9.92
N ALA A 310 2.03 -22.01 8.84
CA ALA A 310 2.62 -23.30 8.54
C ALA A 310 3.62 -23.77 9.60
N LEU A 311 4.51 -22.87 10.04
CA LEU A 311 5.54 -23.18 11.03
C LEU A 311 4.99 -23.36 12.44
N THR A 312 3.89 -22.69 12.78
CA THR A 312 3.22 -22.87 14.08
C THR A 312 2.45 -24.18 14.21
N GLY A 313 2.49 -25.05 13.19
CA GLY A 313 1.78 -26.34 13.19
C GLY A 313 0.28 -26.24 12.93
N LEU A 314 -0.30 -25.02 13.03
CA LEU A 314 -1.71 -24.79 12.77
C LEU A 314 -2.08 -25.07 11.31
N ALA A 315 -1.20 -24.80 10.35
CA ALA A 315 -1.52 -25.13 8.96
C ALA A 315 -1.38 -26.63 8.66
N ALA A 316 -0.59 -27.40 9.42
CA ALA A 316 -0.46 -28.84 9.19
C ALA A 316 -1.75 -29.60 9.52
N THR A 317 -2.56 -29.06 10.43
CA THR A 317 -3.90 -29.59 10.75
C THR A 317 -4.98 -29.05 9.82
N LEU A 318 -4.85 -27.79 9.38
CA LEU A 318 -5.86 -27.11 8.57
C LEU A 318 -5.71 -27.32 7.06
N VAL A 319 -4.51 -27.59 6.56
CA VAL A 319 -4.20 -27.59 5.13
C VAL A 319 -3.45 -28.87 4.78
N PRO A 320 -3.95 -29.68 3.83
CA PRO A 320 -3.25 -30.88 3.40
C PRO A 320 -1.81 -30.57 2.95
N PRO A 321 -0.81 -31.44 3.24
CA PRO A 321 0.61 -31.18 2.94
C PRO A 321 0.90 -30.81 1.48
N PHE A 322 0.09 -31.34 0.55
CA PHE A 322 0.16 -30.99 -0.87
C PHE A 322 -0.13 -29.51 -1.13
N PHE A 323 -1.19 -28.96 -0.53
CA PHE A 323 -1.54 -27.54 -0.66
C PHE A 323 -0.51 -26.64 0.02
N LEU A 324 0.14 -27.12 1.09
CA LEU A 324 1.22 -26.39 1.72
C LEU A 324 2.42 -26.21 0.76
N THR A 325 2.80 -27.29 0.09
CA THR A 325 3.93 -27.29 -0.85
C THR A 325 3.62 -26.48 -2.11
N LEU A 326 2.45 -26.71 -2.72
CA LEU A 326 2.02 -26.00 -3.93
C LEU A 326 1.79 -24.51 -3.65
N GLY A 327 1.18 -24.18 -2.50
CA GLY A 327 0.94 -22.81 -2.09
C GLY A 327 2.25 -22.05 -1.84
N GLY A 328 3.22 -22.67 -1.17
CA GLY A 328 4.55 -22.10 -1.01
C GLY A 328 5.24 -21.81 -2.34
N LEU A 329 5.13 -22.74 -3.31
CA LEU A 329 5.72 -22.56 -4.64
C LEU A 329 5.08 -21.40 -5.42
N MET A 330 3.74 -21.30 -5.40
CA MET A 330 3.02 -20.20 -6.04
C MET A 330 3.41 -18.86 -5.40
N LEU A 331 3.43 -18.78 -4.07
CA LEU A 331 3.84 -17.56 -3.36
C LEU A 331 5.27 -17.12 -3.71
N LEU A 332 6.21 -18.06 -3.81
CA LEU A 332 7.57 -17.78 -4.27
C LEU A 332 7.59 -17.32 -5.74
N GLY A 333 6.74 -17.91 -6.59
CA GLY A 333 6.51 -17.48 -7.97
C GLY A 333 5.99 -16.04 -8.05
N GLY A 334 4.99 -15.68 -7.23
CA GLY A 334 4.46 -14.33 -7.11
C GLY A 334 5.52 -13.32 -6.65
N ILE A 335 6.34 -13.67 -5.65
CA ILE A 335 7.48 -12.85 -5.22
C ILE A 335 8.46 -12.66 -6.38
N PHE A 336 8.81 -13.74 -7.08
CA PHE A 336 9.71 -13.67 -8.23
C PHE A 336 9.17 -12.74 -9.33
N LEU A 337 7.87 -12.86 -9.63
CA LEU A 337 7.18 -12.05 -10.63
C LEU A 337 7.20 -10.55 -10.27
N PHE A 338 6.91 -10.21 -9.02
CA PHE A 338 6.87 -8.80 -8.58
C PHE A 338 8.26 -8.19 -8.37
N VAL A 339 9.22 -8.95 -7.86
CA VAL A 339 10.57 -8.42 -7.57
C VAL A 339 11.44 -8.38 -8.82
N PHE A 340 11.40 -9.40 -9.67
CA PHE A 340 12.28 -9.51 -10.82
C PHE A 340 11.58 -9.11 -12.12
N VAL A 341 10.48 -9.78 -12.48
CA VAL A 341 9.82 -9.58 -13.78
C VAL A 341 9.24 -8.17 -13.89
N ALA A 342 8.54 -7.68 -12.87
CA ALA A 342 7.98 -6.33 -12.89
C ALA A 342 9.07 -5.25 -13.02
N ARG A 343 10.23 -5.44 -12.37
CA ARG A 343 11.36 -4.53 -12.50
C ARG A 343 11.96 -4.54 -13.88
N GLN A 344 12.16 -5.72 -14.47
CA GLN A 344 12.70 -5.82 -15.84
C GLN A 344 11.71 -5.26 -16.86
N MET A 345 10.42 -5.51 -16.68
CA MET A 345 9.35 -4.93 -17.50
C MET A 345 9.44 -3.39 -17.50
N MET A 346 9.65 -2.78 -16.34
CA MET A 346 9.79 -1.32 -16.23
C MET A 346 11.05 -0.77 -16.92
N LYS A 347 12.12 -1.58 -17.01
CA LYS A 347 13.37 -1.21 -17.67
C LYS A 347 13.27 -1.34 -19.19
N GLU A 348 12.94 -2.52 -19.67
CA GLU A 348 13.07 -2.87 -21.08
C GLU A 348 11.83 -2.51 -21.91
N SER A 349 10.69 -2.22 -21.28
CA SER A 349 9.41 -1.92 -21.95
C SER A 349 9.06 -2.91 -23.08
N SER A 350 9.49 -4.17 -22.93
CA SER A 350 9.28 -5.20 -23.94
C SER A 350 7.86 -5.78 -23.81
N PRO A 351 7.10 -5.92 -24.91
CA PRO A 351 5.72 -6.41 -24.85
C PRO A 351 5.63 -7.84 -24.31
N ALA A 352 6.66 -8.65 -24.54
CA ALA A 352 6.76 -10.01 -24.01
C ALA A 352 6.84 -10.04 -22.48
N LEU A 353 7.64 -9.15 -21.85
CA LEU A 353 7.72 -9.08 -20.38
C LEU A 353 6.42 -8.58 -19.76
N VAL A 354 5.73 -7.64 -20.41
CA VAL A 354 4.40 -7.17 -19.96
C VAL A 354 3.39 -8.31 -20.05
N ALA A 355 3.37 -9.06 -21.15
CA ALA A 355 2.47 -10.20 -21.31
C ALA A 355 2.76 -11.27 -20.26
N LEU A 356 4.03 -11.64 -20.05
CA LEU A 356 4.45 -12.59 -19.02
C LEU A 356 4.01 -12.13 -17.62
N PHE A 357 4.24 -10.85 -17.30
CA PHE A 357 3.82 -10.26 -16.03
C PHE A 357 2.29 -10.30 -15.88
N GLY A 358 1.53 -9.96 -16.92
CA GLY A 358 0.07 -10.02 -16.93
C GLY A 358 -0.48 -11.44 -16.74
N TYR A 359 0.05 -12.43 -17.46
CA TYR A 359 -0.35 -13.83 -17.30
C TYR A 359 -0.04 -14.36 -15.90
N GLY A 360 1.13 -14.04 -15.36
CA GLY A 360 1.46 -14.48 -14.00
C GLY A 360 0.62 -13.75 -12.94
N CYS A 361 0.26 -12.47 -13.12
CA CYS A 361 -0.73 -11.82 -12.26
C CYS A 361 -2.08 -12.54 -12.29
N MET A 362 -2.56 -12.97 -13.47
CA MET A 362 -3.81 -13.72 -13.59
C MET A 362 -3.73 -15.10 -12.93
N ALA A 363 -2.61 -15.81 -13.08
CA ALA A 363 -2.39 -17.09 -12.40
C ALA A 363 -2.44 -16.92 -10.88
N GLU A 364 -1.80 -15.89 -10.33
CA GLU A 364 -1.82 -15.57 -8.90
C GLU A 364 -3.22 -15.17 -8.40
N VAL A 365 -4.01 -14.44 -9.20
CA VAL A 365 -5.41 -14.13 -8.87
C VAL A 365 -6.23 -15.40 -8.74
N LEU A 366 -6.12 -16.31 -9.71
CA LEU A 366 -6.84 -17.58 -9.69
C LEU A 366 -6.42 -18.45 -8.49
N PHE A 367 -5.12 -18.49 -8.20
CA PHE A 367 -4.59 -19.16 -7.01
C PHE A 367 -5.16 -18.56 -5.72
N CYS A 368 -5.13 -17.24 -5.56
CA CYS A 368 -5.64 -16.54 -4.37
C CYS A 368 -7.15 -16.79 -4.17
N LEU A 369 -7.94 -16.76 -5.25
CA LEU A 369 -9.38 -17.04 -5.19
C LEU A 369 -9.66 -18.50 -4.84
N TYR A 370 -8.94 -19.43 -5.47
CA TYR A 370 -9.04 -20.85 -5.17
C TYR A 370 -8.68 -21.13 -3.70
N PHE A 371 -7.58 -20.56 -3.21
CA PHE A 371 -7.14 -20.68 -1.82
C PHE A 371 -8.17 -20.09 -0.83
N ALA A 372 -8.68 -18.89 -1.11
CA ALA A 372 -9.69 -18.26 -0.26
C ALA A 372 -11.00 -19.06 -0.21
N ASN A 373 -11.42 -19.64 -1.34
CA ASN A 373 -12.60 -20.50 -1.44
C ASN A 373 -12.39 -21.85 -0.74
N GLY A 374 -11.22 -22.47 -0.87
CA GLY A 374 -10.88 -23.70 -0.14
C GLY A 374 -10.99 -23.49 1.37
N LEU A 375 -10.36 -22.43 1.87
CA LEU A 375 -10.49 -22.03 3.27
C LEU A 375 -11.96 -21.82 3.66
N TRP A 376 -12.80 -21.24 2.78
CA TRP A 376 -14.24 -21.04 3.02
C TRP A 376 -15.00 -22.34 3.25
N VAL A 377 -14.81 -23.29 2.35
CA VAL A 377 -15.46 -24.59 2.42
C VAL A 377 -15.06 -25.33 3.69
N ASP A 378 -13.77 -25.37 4.02
CA ASP A 378 -13.26 -26.10 5.18
C ASP A 378 -13.86 -25.61 6.51
N VAL A 379 -14.00 -24.28 6.66
CA VAL A 379 -14.67 -23.69 7.85
C VAL A 379 -16.16 -23.94 7.86
N ALA A 380 -16.81 -24.01 6.69
CA ALA A 380 -18.23 -24.29 6.61
C ALA A 380 -18.55 -25.75 6.95
N THR A 381 -17.66 -26.67 6.62
CA THR A 381 -17.82 -28.11 6.87
C THR A 381 -17.50 -28.50 8.31
N ASP A 382 -16.53 -27.85 8.96
CA ASP A 382 -16.03 -28.27 10.26
C ASP A 382 -16.47 -27.32 11.40
N GLN A 383 -17.73 -27.43 11.83
CA GLN A 383 -18.35 -26.51 12.80
C GLN A 383 -17.67 -26.47 14.17
N SER A 384 -16.99 -27.54 14.58
CA SER A 384 -16.24 -27.61 15.85
C SER A 384 -14.90 -26.85 15.80
N ALA A 385 -14.20 -26.90 14.67
CA ALA A 385 -12.98 -26.13 14.42
C ALA A 385 -13.27 -24.67 14.00
N ALA A 386 -14.44 -24.41 13.42
CA ALA A 386 -14.87 -23.11 12.91
C ALA A 386 -14.89 -21.99 13.96
N PHE A 387 -15.19 -22.31 15.24
CA PHE A 387 -15.31 -21.29 16.29
C PHE A 387 -13.95 -20.79 16.81
N GLN A 388 -12.93 -21.64 16.84
CA GLN A 388 -11.63 -21.29 17.39
C GLN A 388 -10.65 -20.75 16.33
N GLY A 389 -10.79 -21.16 15.06
CA GLY A 389 -9.94 -20.73 13.94
C GLY A 389 -10.42 -19.51 13.14
N SER A 390 -11.63 -18.99 13.42
CA SER A 390 -12.31 -17.98 12.60
C SER A 390 -11.46 -16.73 12.31
N GLY A 391 -10.74 -16.18 13.29
CA GLY A 391 -10.05 -14.90 13.14
C GLY A 391 -8.89 -14.94 12.14
N ILE A 392 -7.97 -15.88 12.31
CA ILE A 392 -6.82 -16.14 11.43
C ILE A 392 -7.29 -16.57 10.05
N VAL A 393 -8.26 -17.49 9.95
CA VAL A 393 -8.74 -17.94 8.65
C VAL A 393 -9.39 -16.77 7.91
N THR A 394 -10.20 -15.95 8.59
CA THR A 394 -10.76 -14.73 8.01
C THR A 394 -9.66 -13.74 7.60
N SER A 395 -8.64 -13.53 8.45
CA SER A 395 -7.49 -12.68 8.13
C SER A 395 -6.75 -13.16 6.88
N LEU A 396 -6.48 -14.46 6.76
CA LEU A 396 -5.81 -15.06 5.60
C LEU A 396 -6.66 -14.94 4.33
N ARG A 397 -7.98 -15.14 4.44
CA ARG A 397 -8.90 -14.94 3.30
C ARG A 397 -8.91 -13.49 2.85
N VAL A 398 -9.06 -12.55 3.78
CA VAL A 398 -9.04 -11.12 3.47
C VAL A 398 -7.70 -10.74 2.84
N SER A 399 -6.59 -11.25 3.37
CA SER A 399 -5.24 -11.05 2.81
C SER A 399 -5.12 -11.62 1.40
N ALA A 400 -5.60 -12.84 1.14
CA ALA A 400 -5.61 -13.45 -0.18
C ALA A 400 -6.47 -12.66 -1.18
N VAL A 401 -7.65 -12.19 -0.78
CA VAL A 401 -8.55 -11.38 -1.62
C VAL A 401 -7.93 -10.01 -1.93
N ILE A 402 -7.34 -9.34 -0.96
CA ILE A 402 -6.64 -8.06 -1.16
C ILE A 402 -5.43 -8.25 -2.08
N THR A 403 -4.66 -9.33 -1.87
CA THR A 403 -3.51 -9.68 -2.68
C THR A 403 -3.93 -9.95 -4.13
N GLY A 404 -4.92 -10.82 -4.36
CA GLY A 404 -5.50 -11.08 -5.68
C GLY A 404 -6.05 -9.82 -6.34
N SER A 405 -6.78 -8.97 -5.61
CA SER A 405 -7.28 -7.70 -6.14
C SER A 405 -6.13 -6.78 -6.58
N THR A 406 -5.03 -6.76 -5.83
CA THR A 406 -3.84 -5.98 -6.17
C THR A 406 -3.16 -6.52 -7.43
N PHE A 407 -3.05 -7.84 -7.58
CA PHE A 407 -2.55 -8.48 -8.81
C PHE A 407 -3.40 -8.12 -10.02
N LEU A 408 -4.73 -8.17 -9.89
CA LEU A 408 -5.66 -7.83 -10.96
C LEU A 408 -5.50 -6.38 -11.41
N VAL A 409 -5.48 -5.43 -10.45
CA VAL A 409 -5.31 -4.01 -10.74
C VAL A 409 -3.94 -3.73 -11.36
N THR A 410 -2.87 -4.30 -10.81
CA THR A 410 -1.50 -4.07 -11.29
C THR A 410 -1.29 -4.65 -12.69
N GLY A 411 -1.74 -5.89 -12.91
CA GLY A 411 -1.67 -6.56 -14.21
C GLY A 411 -2.50 -5.83 -15.28
N GLY A 412 -3.75 -5.47 -14.94
CA GLY A 412 -4.61 -4.70 -15.84
C GLY A 412 -4.03 -3.33 -16.21
N PHE A 413 -3.46 -2.61 -15.23
CA PHE A 413 -2.83 -1.32 -15.48
C PHE A 413 -1.54 -1.43 -16.31
N ALA A 414 -0.75 -2.49 -16.11
CA ALA A 414 0.43 -2.77 -16.93
C ALA A 414 0.04 -3.00 -18.40
N VAL A 415 -0.96 -3.85 -18.66
CA VAL A 415 -1.49 -4.11 -20.00
C VAL A 415 -2.03 -2.84 -20.66
N PHE A 416 -2.77 -2.02 -19.90
CA PHE A 416 -3.30 -0.74 -20.39
C PHE A 416 -2.19 0.22 -20.85
N ILE A 417 -1.13 0.38 -20.03
CA ILE A 417 0.01 1.24 -20.40
C ILE A 417 0.66 0.75 -21.69
N THR A 418 0.86 -0.55 -21.82
CA THR A 418 1.51 -1.12 -23.01
C THR A 418 0.65 -0.97 -24.25
N PHE A 419 -0.67 -1.14 -24.14
CA PHE A 419 -1.58 -0.90 -25.26
C PHE A 419 -1.54 0.56 -25.71
N ASP A 420 -1.54 1.52 -24.79
CA ASP A 420 -1.44 2.94 -25.13
C ASP A 420 -0.08 3.28 -25.76
N GLU A 421 1.02 2.71 -25.26
CA GLU A 421 2.34 2.87 -25.89
C GLU A 421 2.41 2.28 -27.31
N MET A 422 1.75 1.14 -27.57
CA MET A 422 1.65 0.58 -28.92
C MET A 422 0.82 1.49 -29.84
N ARG A 423 -0.32 1.99 -29.35
CA ARG A 423 -1.19 2.91 -30.10
C ARG A 423 -0.45 4.18 -30.49
N GLU A 424 0.30 4.79 -29.57
CA GLU A 424 1.11 5.98 -29.86
C GLU A 424 2.17 5.69 -30.95
N LYS A 425 2.79 4.50 -30.96
CA LYS A 425 3.76 4.11 -32.00
C LYS A 425 3.10 3.97 -33.38
N VAL A 426 1.93 3.33 -33.45
CA VAL A 426 1.19 3.14 -34.72
C VAL A 426 0.79 4.49 -35.33
N ILE A 427 0.26 5.41 -34.52
CA ILE A 427 -0.13 6.76 -34.99
C ILE A 427 1.09 7.51 -35.53
N ASN A 428 2.23 7.47 -34.83
CA ASN A 428 3.44 8.16 -35.26
C ASN A 428 4.00 7.59 -36.59
N VAL A 429 3.91 6.27 -36.81
CA VAL A 429 4.32 5.64 -38.07
C VAL A 429 3.42 6.10 -39.22
N GLY A 430 2.10 6.13 -39.01
CA GLY A 430 1.14 6.61 -40.01
C GLY A 430 1.31 8.09 -40.38
N SER A 431 1.67 8.95 -39.41
CA SER A 431 1.92 10.37 -39.71
C SER A 431 3.17 10.61 -40.57
N ARG A 432 4.19 9.75 -40.45
CA ARG A 432 5.44 9.90 -41.22
C ARG A 432 5.26 9.51 -42.68
N SER A 433 4.50 8.45 -42.96
CA SER A 433 4.25 8.01 -44.33
C SER A 433 3.47 9.05 -45.15
N ILE A 434 2.55 9.78 -44.52
CA ILE A 434 1.79 10.86 -45.17
C ILE A 434 2.68 12.09 -45.46
N SER A 435 3.58 12.45 -44.53
CA SER A 435 4.50 13.57 -44.76
C SER A 435 5.52 13.30 -45.87
N SER A 436 5.90 12.03 -46.10
CA SER A 436 6.85 11.68 -47.17
C SER A 436 6.21 11.55 -48.55
N SER A 437 4.90 11.31 -48.65
CA SER A 437 4.20 11.24 -49.94
C SER A 437 3.76 12.61 -50.47
N GLY A 438 3.69 13.64 -49.62
CA GLY A 438 3.33 15.00 -50.02
C GLY A 438 4.44 15.82 -50.69
N SER A 439 5.70 15.35 -50.71
CA SER A 439 6.83 16.08 -51.32
C SER A 439 7.20 15.60 -52.74
N SER A 440 6.38 14.75 -53.35
CA SER A 440 6.59 14.24 -54.72
C SER A 440 5.80 15.01 -55.79
N SER A 441 5.44 16.27 -55.54
CA SER A 441 4.89 17.17 -56.56
C SER A 441 5.95 17.99 -57.29
N SER A 442 7.19 17.49 -57.38
CA SER A 442 8.18 17.95 -58.36
C SER A 442 8.01 17.31 -59.75
N ILE A 443 6.84 16.70 -60.03
CA ILE A 443 6.40 16.33 -61.39
C ILE A 443 5.79 17.55 -62.11
N SER A 444 6.34 18.75 -61.89
CA SER A 444 6.03 19.95 -62.67
C SER A 444 7.19 20.44 -63.53
N SER A 445 8.38 19.81 -63.46
CA SER A 445 9.53 20.17 -64.31
C SER A 445 9.74 19.25 -65.53
N LEU A 446 8.91 18.22 -65.72
CA LEU A 446 9.03 17.29 -66.86
C LEU A 446 8.01 17.51 -67.99
N ILE A 447 7.13 18.52 -67.88
CA ILE A 447 6.13 18.85 -68.92
C ILE A 447 6.50 20.13 -69.72
N SER A 448 7.54 20.88 -69.35
CA SER A 448 7.91 22.11 -70.08
C SER A 448 8.94 21.93 -71.21
N HIS A 449 9.34 20.70 -71.56
CA HIS A 449 10.37 20.48 -72.59
C HIS A 449 9.89 19.86 -73.92
N HIS A 450 8.57 19.77 -74.17
CA HIS A 450 8.03 19.18 -75.40
C HIS A 450 7.26 20.14 -76.33
N SER A 451 7.51 21.45 -76.24
CA SER A 451 6.92 22.47 -77.13
C SER A 451 8.00 23.33 -77.82
N ALA A 452 8.88 22.68 -78.58
CA ALA A 452 9.69 23.32 -79.61
C ALA A 452 9.87 22.33 -80.76
N GLY A 453 8.94 22.39 -81.71
CA GLY A 453 8.90 21.66 -82.97
C GLY A 453 7.96 22.39 -83.90
#